data_AF-A0A4R5IGK6-F1
#
_entry.id   AF-A0A4R5IGK6-F1
#
_cell.length_a   1.000
_cell.length_b   1.000
_cell.length_c   1.000
_cell.angle_alpha   90.00
_cell.angle_beta   90.00
_cell.angle_gamma   90.00
#
_symmetry.space_group_name_H-M   'P 1'
#
loop_
_entity.id
_entity.type
_entity.pdbx_description
1 polymer ?
#
loop_
_entity_poly.entity_id
_entity_poly.type
_entity_poly.pdbx_seq_one_letter_code
_entity_poly.pdbx_strand_id
1 'polypeptide(L)'
;MTAIRLCLAIALALSAAMADAHSNFPPTESESVWPAANDGRFVVSAVLRKEGESGVIKLVQSFVLAATSDAALTVFTKQAGKAYPGYSVIDTIITALPASCGYRVSI
;
A
#
# COMPACT_ATOMS: atom_id res chain seq x y z
N MET A 1 26.98 -32.11 32.88
CA MET A 1 25.68 -31.39 32.84
C MET A 1 25.90 -29.88 32.66
N THR A 2 26.46 -29.44 31.52
CA THR A 2 26.78 -28.00 31.29
C THR A 2 26.47 -27.50 29.88
N ALA A 3 26.17 -28.39 28.92
CA ALA A 3 25.92 -27.99 27.52
C ALA A 3 24.51 -27.42 27.27
N ILE A 4 23.51 -27.79 28.08
CA ILE A 4 22.10 -27.39 27.85
C ILE A 4 21.86 -25.90 28.17
N ARG A 5 22.68 -25.30 29.05
CA ARG A 5 22.54 -23.87 29.40
C ARG A 5 23.08 -22.92 28.33
N LEU A 6 23.90 -23.40 27.40
CA LEU A 6 24.49 -22.55 26.36
C LEU A 6 23.52 -22.29 25.19
N CYS A 7 22.61 -23.23 24.89
CA CYS A 7 21.61 -23.04 23.82
C CYS A 7 20.49 -22.08 24.21
N LEU A 8 20.11 -22.04 25.49
CA LEU A 8 19.01 -21.17 25.95
C LEU A 8 19.41 -19.68 25.94
N ALA A 9 20.69 -19.37 26.14
CA ALA A 9 21.19 -18.00 26.06
C ALA A 9 21.24 -17.47 24.61
N ILE A 10 21.48 -18.34 23.63
CA ILE A 10 21.52 -17.95 22.21
C ILE A 10 20.11 -17.70 21.66
N ALA A 11 19.10 -18.44 22.13
CA ALA A 11 17.72 -18.26 21.68
C ALA A 11 17.10 -16.92 22.12
N LEU A 12 17.50 -16.37 23.27
CA LEU A 12 16.99 -15.07 23.75
C LEU A 12 17.68 -13.85 23.11
N ALA A 13 18.85 -14.01 22.48
CA ALA A 13 19.58 -12.90 21.88
C ALA A 13 19.12 -12.54 20.46
N LEU A 14 18.35 -13.41 19.78
CA LEU A 14 17.90 -13.14 18.40
C LEU A 14 16.63 -12.28 18.29
N SER A 15 15.94 -12.01 19.40
CA SER A 15 14.63 -11.32 19.33
C SER A 15 14.69 -9.79 19.33
N ALA A 16 15.89 -9.20 19.36
CA ALA A 16 16.06 -7.74 19.49
C ALA A 16 16.35 -7.00 18.16
N ALA A 17 16.46 -7.70 17.03
CA ALA A 17 16.96 -7.09 15.78
C ALA A 17 15.88 -6.77 14.72
N MET A 18 14.59 -6.85 15.04
CA MET A 18 13.50 -6.52 14.08
C MET A 18 12.52 -5.49 14.64
N ALA A 19 13.03 -4.34 15.07
CA ALA A 19 12.19 -3.18 15.39
C ALA A 19 12.55 -1.92 14.58
N ASP A 20 13.72 -1.86 13.95
CA ASP A 20 14.22 -0.63 13.30
C ASP A 20 14.25 -0.71 11.77
N ALA A 21 13.17 -1.22 11.19
CA ALA A 21 12.82 -0.92 9.80
C ALA A 21 11.47 -0.20 9.76
N HIS A 22 11.22 0.72 10.70
CA HIS A 22 10.30 1.81 10.45
C HIS A 22 10.97 2.72 9.42
N SER A 23 10.80 2.36 8.16
CA SER A 23 11.13 3.22 7.04
C SER A 23 10.53 4.59 7.31
N ASN A 24 11.40 5.61 7.37
CA ASN A 24 11.09 7.03 7.25
C ASN A 24 10.41 7.31 5.89
N PHE A 25 9.24 6.73 5.66
CA PHE A 25 8.28 7.33 4.76
C PHE A 25 7.60 8.41 5.60
N PRO A 26 7.76 9.71 5.26
CA PRO A 26 6.91 10.71 5.88
C PRO A 26 5.47 10.25 5.68
N PRO A 27 4.57 10.36 6.67
CA PRO A 27 3.16 10.20 6.40
C PRO A 27 2.85 11.20 5.29
N THR A 28 2.59 10.69 4.08
CA THR A 28 2.01 11.49 3.01
C THR A 28 0.58 11.75 3.44
N GLU A 29 0.41 12.65 4.41
CA GLU A 29 -0.77 13.49 4.50
C GLU A 29 -0.71 14.36 3.24
N SER A 30 -1.03 13.75 2.11
CA SER A 30 -1.47 14.48 0.93
C SER A 30 -2.84 15.02 1.30
N GLU A 31 -2.86 16.03 2.18
CA GLU A 31 -3.95 16.98 2.22
C GLU A 31 -4.04 17.53 0.79
N SER A 32 -4.97 16.95 0.03
CA SER A 32 -5.36 17.45 -1.28
C SER A 32 -6.06 18.79 -1.01
N VAL A 33 -5.26 19.85 -0.85
CA VAL A 33 -5.72 21.22 -0.69
C VAL A 33 -6.22 21.72 -2.05
N TRP A 34 -7.33 21.14 -2.53
CA TRP A 34 -8.18 21.76 -3.53
C TRP A 34 -9.64 21.42 -3.21
N PRO A 35 -10.47 22.41 -2.84
CA PRO A 35 -11.90 22.22 -2.74
C PRO A 35 -12.50 22.26 -4.14
N ALA A 36 -12.08 21.35 -5.01
CA ALA A 36 -12.82 21.06 -6.22
C ALA A 36 -13.87 20.02 -5.87
N ALA A 37 -15.12 20.25 -6.26
CA ALA A 37 -16.15 19.22 -6.18
C ALA A 37 -15.60 17.94 -6.85
N ASN A 38 -15.48 16.88 -6.07
CA ASN A 38 -15.13 15.56 -6.57
C ASN A 38 -16.42 14.95 -7.16
N ASP A 39 -16.37 14.48 -8.40
CA ASP A 39 -17.49 13.81 -9.05
C ASP A 39 -17.49 12.28 -8.83
N GLY A 40 -16.76 11.84 -7.81
CA GLY A 40 -16.60 10.44 -7.43
C GLY A 40 -15.52 9.71 -8.22
N ARG A 41 -14.58 10.43 -8.84
CA ARG A 41 -13.47 9.85 -9.60
C ARG A 41 -12.18 9.93 -8.81
N PHE A 42 -11.49 8.80 -8.69
CA PHE A 42 -10.24 8.70 -7.96
C PHE A 42 -9.17 8.03 -8.82
N VAL A 43 -7.94 8.51 -8.74
CA VAL A 43 -6.76 7.75 -9.14
C VAL A 43 -6.22 7.06 -7.91
N VAL A 44 -6.08 5.75 -7.97
CA VAL A 44 -5.44 4.96 -6.91
C VAL A 44 -4.17 4.35 -7.49
N SER A 45 -3.04 4.71 -6.91
CA SER A 45 -1.73 4.14 -7.20
C SER A 45 -1.29 3.31 -6.00
N ALA A 46 -0.83 2.09 -6.22
CA ALA A 46 -0.42 1.19 -5.16
C ALA A 46 0.88 0.46 -5.48
N VAL A 47 1.67 0.23 -4.44
CA VAL A 47 2.83 -0.63 -4.47
C VAL A 47 2.41 -1.99 -3.92
N LEU A 48 2.60 -3.03 -4.73
CA LEU A 48 2.28 -4.41 -4.39
C LEU A 48 3.58 -5.18 -4.19
N ARG A 49 3.64 -6.03 -3.18
CA ARG A 49 4.76 -6.95 -2.92
C ARG A 49 4.29 -8.39 -3.08
N LYS A 50 5.11 -9.24 -3.71
CA LYS A 50 4.82 -10.67 -3.80
C LYS A 50 5.00 -11.33 -2.43
N GLU A 51 4.01 -12.10 -2.02
CA GLU A 51 4.05 -12.84 -0.76
C GLU A 51 5.21 -13.85 -0.79
N GLY A 52 5.99 -13.89 0.29
CA GLY A 52 7.17 -14.75 0.39
C GLY A 52 8.41 -14.27 -0.37
N GLU A 53 8.33 -13.20 -1.17
CA GLU A 53 9.45 -12.66 -1.95
C GLU A 53 9.61 -11.14 -1.74
N SER A 54 10.47 -10.74 -0.80
CA SER A 54 10.63 -9.34 -0.39
C SER A 54 11.17 -8.41 -1.49
N GLY A 55 11.88 -8.96 -2.49
CA GLY A 55 12.47 -8.19 -3.60
C GLY A 55 11.57 -8.01 -4.82
N VAL A 56 10.38 -8.62 -4.86
CA VAL A 56 9.49 -8.56 -6.03
C VAL A 56 8.35 -7.59 -5.79
N ILE A 57 8.41 -6.45 -6.47
CA ILE A 57 7.48 -5.33 -6.32
C ILE A 57 6.77 -5.06 -7.66
N LYS A 58 5.50 -4.63 -7.60
CA LYS A 58 4.73 -4.13 -8.74
C LYS A 58 4.09 -2.79 -8.38
N LEU A 59 4.25 -1.79 -9.24
CA LEU A 59 3.47 -0.56 -9.19
C LEU A 59 2.21 -0.73 -10.04
N VAL A 60 1.04 -0.49 -9.45
CA VAL A 60 -0.25 -0.63 -10.12
C VAL A 60 -1.01 0.68 -9.96
N GLN A 61 -1.64 1.14 -11.03
CA GLN A 61 -2.47 2.34 -11.02
C GLN A 61 -3.82 2.03 -11.65
N SER A 62 -4.89 2.58 -11.07
CA SER A 62 -6.24 2.45 -11.60
C SER A 62 -7.06 3.72 -11.38
N PHE A 63 -8.02 3.95 -12.28
CA PHE A 63 -9.09 4.92 -12.08
C PHE A 63 -10.29 4.21 -11.44
N VAL A 64 -10.78 4.74 -10.34
CA VAL A 64 -11.86 4.14 -9.55
C VAL A 64 -13.00 5.13 -9.40
N LEU A 65 -14.21 4.66 -9.68
CA LEU A 65 -15.44 5.38 -9.36
C LEU A 65 -15.92 4.97 -7.97
N ALA A 66 -16.04 5.93 -7.06
CA ALA A 66 -16.49 5.71 -5.69
C ALA A 66 -17.04 6.99 -5.07
N ALA A 67 -17.82 6.88 -4.01
CA ALA A 67 -18.35 8.05 -3.30
C ALA A 67 -17.29 8.75 -2.43
N THR A 68 -16.29 8.00 -1.93
CA THR A 68 -15.24 8.48 -1.03
C THR A 68 -13.90 7.83 -1.38
N SER A 69 -12.79 8.40 -0.88
CA SER A 69 -11.45 7.81 -1.01
C SER A 69 -11.36 6.42 -0.40
N ASP A 70 -11.99 6.19 0.75
CA ASP A 70 -11.99 4.87 1.42
C ASP A 70 -12.76 3.82 0.61
N ALA A 71 -13.88 4.22 0.02
CA ALA A 71 -14.62 3.37 -0.89
C ALA A 71 -13.79 3.07 -2.16
N ALA A 72 -13.06 4.06 -2.69
CA ALA A 72 -12.15 3.89 -3.81
C ALA A 72 -11.03 2.88 -3.48
N LEU A 73 -10.42 2.99 -2.30
CA LEU A 73 -9.40 2.06 -1.83
C LEU A 73 -9.94 0.64 -1.69
N THR A 74 -11.14 0.49 -1.13
CA THR A 74 -11.79 -0.83 -0.97
C THR A 74 -12.03 -1.50 -2.33
N VAL A 75 -12.55 -0.74 -3.30
CA VAL A 75 -12.77 -1.24 -4.66
C VAL A 75 -11.45 -1.59 -5.33
N PHE A 76 -10.45 -0.72 -5.23
CA PHE A 76 -9.11 -0.94 -5.76
C PHE A 76 -8.49 -2.23 -5.20
N THR A 77 -8.44 -2.38 -3.87
CA THR A 77 -7.81 -3.53 -3.21
C THR A 77 -8.49 -4.84 -3.61
N LYS A 78 -9.82 -4.84 -3.74
CA LYS A 78 -10.58 -6.02 -4.23
C LYS A 78 -10.22 -6.37 -5.68
N GLN A 79 -10.03 -5.38 -6.54
CA GLN A 79 -9.62 -5.60 -7.93
C GLN A 79 -8.17 -6.06 -8.02
N ALA A 80 -7.27 -5.40 -7.28
CA ALA A 80 -5.86 -5.75 -7.20
C ALA A 80 -5.65 -7.19 -6.71
N GLY A 81 -6.36 -7.61 -5.66
CA GLY A 81 -6.27 -8.99 -5.15
C GLY A 81 -6.75 -10.05 -6.14
N LYS A 82 -7.65 -9.69 -7.07
CA LYS A 82 -8.06 -10.60 -8.17
C LYS A 82 -7.06 -10.62 -9.32
N ALA A 83 -6.51 -9.46 -9.67
CA ALA A 83 -5.59 -9.30 -10.79
C ALA A 83 -4.17 -9.80 -10.48
N TYR A 84 -3.76 -9.71 -9.22
CA TYR A 84 -2.43 -10.06 -8.74
C TYR A 84 -2.52 -11.03 -7.54
N PRO A 85 -2.96 -12.28 -7.76
CA PRO A 85 -2.98 -13.28 -6.70
C PRO A 85 -1.58 -13.52 -6.14
N GLY A 86 -1.47 -13.69 -4.82
CA GLY A 86 -0.19 -13.83 -4.13
C GLY A 86 0.63 -12.55 -4.02
N TYR A 87 0.02 -11.39 -4.27
CA TYR A 87 0.60 -10.08 -3.96
C TYR A 87 -0.24 -9.38 -2.88
N SER A 88 0.45 -8.69 -1.97
CA SER A 88 -0.16 -7.83 -0.96
C SER A 88 0.12 -6.36 -1.27
N VAL A 89 -0.85 -5.50 -0.99
CA VAL A 89 -0.68 -4.05 -1.07
C VAL A 89 0.13 -3.59 0.14
N ILE A 90 1.23 -2.88 -0.08
CA ILE A 90 2.12 -2.40 0.98
C ILE A 90 2.13 -0.87 1.13
N ASP A 91 1.73 -0.14 0.09
CA ASP A 91 1.58 1.31 0.13
C ASP A 91 0.57 1.77 -0.93
N THR A 92 -0.12 2.89 -0.67
CA THR A 92 -1.15 3.44 -1.55
C THR A 92 -1.20 4.96 -1.52
N ILE A 93 -1.34 5.55 -2.69
CA ILE A 93 -1.64 6.98 -2.89
C ILE A 93 -3.00 7.08 -3.58
N ILE A 94 -3.87 7.92 -3.03
CA ILE A 94 -5.21 8.17 -3.55
C ILE A 94 -5.35 9.65 -3.87
N THR A 95 -5.80 9.97 -5.08
CA THR A 95 -6.02 11.34 -5.51
C THR A 95 -7.44 11.48 -6.05
N ALA A 96 -8.22 12.36 -5.45
CA ALA A 96 -9.52 12.77 -5.98
C ALA A 96 -9.32 13.59 -7.26
N LEU A 97 -10.05 13.23 -8.32
CA LEU A 97 -10.05 14.03 -9.54
C LEU A 97 -11.13 15.12 -9.45
N PRO A 98 -10.82 16.36 -9.86
CA PRO A 98 -11.82 17.41 -9.90
C PRO A 98 -12.90 17.10 -10.95
N ALA A 99 -14.16 17.45 -10.66
CA ALA A 99 -15.28 17.31 -11.59
C ALA A 99 -15.05 18.03 -12.93
N SER A 100 -14.27 19.11 -12.94
CA SER A 100 -13.92 19.88 -14.12
C SER A 100 -12.77 19.28 -14.96
N CYS A 101 -12.11 18.22 -14.48
CA CYS A 101 -11.03 17.58 -15.23
C CYS A 101 -11.60 16.68 -16.34
N GLY A 102 -11.71 17.23 -17.54
CA GLY A 102 -11.98 16.46 -18.76
C GLY A 102 -10.73 15.72 -19.22
N TYR A 103 -10.43 14.57 -18.63
CA TYR A 103 -9.41 13.68 -19.20
C TYR A 103 -10.05 12.84 -20.31
N ARG A 104 -9.57 13.02 -21.56
CA ARG A 104 -9.85 12.08 -22.64
C ARG A 104 -9.01 10.83 -22.40
N VAL A 105 -9.65 9.71 -22.06
CA VAL A 105 -9.03 8.39 -22.19
C VAL A 105 -9.04 8.05 -23.68
N SER A 106 -7.92 8.32 -24.36
CA SER A 106 -7.70 7.77 -25.70
C SER A 106 -7.33 6.29 -25.52
N ILE A 107 -8.27 5.42 -25.86
CA ILE A 107 -8.08 3.97 -26.00
C ILE A 107 -7.45 3.66 -27.36
#